data_AF-A0A970MNK9-F1
#
_entry.id   AF-A0A970MNK9-F1
#
_cell.length_a   1.000
_cell.length_b   1.000
_cell.length_c   1.000
_cell.angle_alpha   90.00
_cell.angle_beta   90.00
_cell.angle_gamma   90.00
#
_symmetry.space_group_name_H-M   'P 1'
#
loop_
_entity.id
_entity.type
_entity.pdbx_description
1 polymer ?
#
loop_
_entity_poly.entity_id
_entity_poly.type
_entity_poly.pdbx_seq_one_letter_code
_entity_poly.pdbx_strand_id
1 'polypeptide(L)'
;MQQKYLQVLGVPLNVSEEELKKAFRQKAKLLHPDVNSSENAHEQFVLLTEAYEYMLHYIQNKHVRTHQKTATQWDEDRQRAAREKARQMAKMQYEEFINSDYYKTMVNVLKLGSLIFFGISFIIFSLLSLFLLSEEAYEPIIFTGMLSILSIVFFMLKLKEGDKMSLKDIYKSLIVIGLSTPFQAFFYLALNIFLFIKFSTKVIVSDSVLQILYLSSVLIGVLVFWVFKLIKTSKPHIMALGIMPLIVSGIFMINSLNVSNIKPETHYFRYIVDYYENSLISDKNDDDLIALENDAYKNYSFVRFFHSIDYEEVAGVRYYIGEGIFGIRVIKHYEFVGFDEYFRKRDR
;
A
#
# COMPACT_ATOMS: atom_id res chain seq x y z
N MET A 1 16.71 1.44 -34.38
CA MET A 1 15.44 0.69 -34.26
C MET A 1 14.49 1.35 -33.25
N GLN A 2 14.85 1.42 -31.96
CA GLN A 2 14.01 2.02 -30.91
C GLN A 2 13.50 3.44 -31.21
N GLN A 3 14.38 4.35 -31.64
CA GLN A 3 13.97 5.72 -32.01
C GLN A 3 12.90 5.75 -33.12
N LYS A 4 12.99 4.85 -34.11
CA LYS A 4 11.99 4.74 -35.19
C LYS A 4 10.64 4.27 -34.64
N TYR A 5 10.62 3.28 -33.76
CA TYR A 5 9.37 2.81 -33.15
C TYR A 5 8.75 3.85 -32.22
N LEU A 6 9.56 4.56 -31.44
CA LEU A 6 9.09 5.69 -30.63
C LEU A 6 8.45 6.78 -31.49
N GLN A 7 9.02 7.09 -32.66
CA GLN A 7 8.44 8.03 -33.62
C GLN A 7 7.11 7.53 -34.21
N VAL A 8 7.04 6.25 -34.61
CA VAL A 8 5.80 5.61 -35.08
C VAL A 8 4.70 5.72 -34.01
N LEU A 9 5.04 5.45 -32.76
CA LEU A 9 4.13 5.54 -31.61
C LEU A 9 3.84 6.98 -31.19
N GLY A 10 4.70 7.93 -31.54
CA GLY A 10 4.57 9.35 -31.21
C GLY A 10 4.82 9.65 -29.74
N VAL A 11 5.79 8.96 -29.13
CA VAL A 11 6.07 9.04 -27.69
C VAL A 11 7.56 9.33 -27.42
N PRO A 12 7.91 10.00 -26.30
CA PRO A 12 9.29 10.36 -25.99
C PRO A 12 10.14 9.14 -25.59
N LEU A 13 11.47 9.30 -25.56
CA LEU A 13 12.41 8.22 -25.25
C LEU A 13 12.21 7.60 -23.85
N ASN A 14 11.72 8.41 -22.90
CA ASN A 14 11.45 8.00 -21.51
C ASN A 14 9.97 7.70 -21.26
N VAL A 15 9.22 7.32 -22.30
CA VAL A 15 7.79 6.97 -22.19
C VAL A 15 7.56 5.87 -21.15
N SER A 16 6.53 6.03 -20.31
CA SER A 16 6.10 4.97 -19.39
C SER A 16 5.32 3.87 -20.11
N GLU A 17 5.21 2.68 -19.51
CA GLU A 17 4.39 1.60 -20.07
C GLU A 17 2.92 2.03 -20.27
N GLU A 18 2.38 2.84 -19.36
CA GLU A 18 1.02 3.35 -19.42
C GLU A 18 0.81 4.34 -20.57
N GLU A 19 1.75 5.26 -20.75
CA GLU A 19 1.74 6.22 -21.86
C GLU A 19 1.90 5.53 -23.20
N LEU A 20 2.77 4.52 -23.30
CA LEU A 20 2.94 3.70 -24.49
C LEU A 20 1.63 3.00 -24.88
N LYS A 21 0.99 2.33 -23.91
CA LYS A 21 -0.31 1.67 -24.08
C LYS A 21 -1.40 2.65 -24.50
N LYS A 22 -1.40 3.85 -23.92
CA LYS A 22 -2.36 4.91 -24.26
C LYS A 22 -2.18 5.41 -25.70
N ALA A 23 -0.94 5.72 -26.09
CA ALA A 23 -0.62 6.19 -27.44
C ALA A 23 -0.98 5.13 -28.50
N PHE A 24 -0.64 3.86 -28.24
CA PHE A 24 -1.04 2.76 -29.12
C PHE A 24 -2.55 2.67 -29.30
N ARG A 25 -3.34 2.68 -28.22
CA ARG A 25 -4.81 2.59 -28.31
C ARG A 25 -5.42 3.72 -29.14
N GLN A 26 -4.94 4.94 -28.96
CA GLN A 26 -5.43 6.11 -29.70
C GLN A 26 -5.13 5.98 -31.19
N LYS A 27 -3.88 5.63 -31.55
CA LYS A 27 -3.48 5.44 -32.94
C LYS A 27 -4.11 4.20 -33.57
N ALA A 28 -4.29 3.11 -32.84
CA ALA A 28 -4.84 1.86 -33.35
C ALA A 28 -6.29 2.03 -33.81
N LYS A 29 -7.10 2.85 -33.12
CA LYS A 29 -8.47 3.19 -33.57
C LYS A 29 -8.48 4.01 -34.87
N LEU A 30 -7.51 4.91 -35.03
CA LEU A 30 -7.42 5.80 -36.17
C LEU A 30 -6.78 5.15 -37.40
N LEU A 31 -5.86 4.21 -37.19
CA LEU A 31 -5.06 3.58 -38.24
C LEU A 31 -5.56 2.20 -38.65
N HIS A 32 -6.62 1.66 -38.01
CA HIS A 32 -7.16 0.36 -38.38
C HIS A 32 -7.58 0.35 -39.87
N PRO A 33 -7.27 -0.70 -40.65
CA PRO A 33 -7.52 -0.71 -42.10
C PRO A 33 -8.98 -0.46 -42.51
N ASP A 34 -9.93 -0.97 -41.73
CA ASP A 34 -11.36 -0.73 -42.00
C ASP A 34 -11.82 0.71 -41.72
N VAL A 35 -11.08 1.48 -40.92
CA VAL A 35 -11.45 2.86 -40.53
C VAL A 35 -10.62 3.89 -41.30
N ASN A 36 -9.37 3.55 -41.64
CA ASN A 36 -8.43 4.40 -42.33
C ASN A 36 -8.43 4.15 -43.84
N SER A 37 -8.92 5.10 -44.62
CA SER A 37 -8.99 5.02 -46.08
C SER A 37 -7.64 5.17 -46.82
N SER A 38 -6.52 5.31 -46.11
CA SER A 38 -5.21 5.41 -46.75
C SER A 38 -4.82 4.10 -47.47
N GLU A 39 -4.22 4.22 -48.66
CA GLU A 39 -3.68 3.07 -49.41
C GLU A 39 -2.67 2.23 -48.60
N ASN A 40 -2.00 2.85 -47.63
CA ASN A 40 -1.02 2.21 -46.75
C ASN A 40 -1.56 1.90 -45.34
N ALA A 41 -2.88 1.97 -45.12
CA ALA A 41 -3.48 1.77 -43.78
C ALA A 41 -3.10 0.43 -43.14
N HIS A 42 -3.08 -0.64 -43.94
CA HIS A 42 -2.65 -1.97 -43.49
C HIS A 42 -1.21 -1.97 -42.99
N GLU A 43 -0.28 -1.43 -43.77
CA GLU A 43 1.13 -1.38 -43.39
C GLU A 43 1.37 -0.46 -42.20
N GLN A 44 0.67 0.68 -42.13
CA GLN A 44 0.73 1.61 -41.01
C GLN A 44 0.26 0.96 -39.71
N PHE A 45 -0.85 0.22 -39.74
CA PHE A 45 -1.35 -0.50 -38.57
C PHE A 45 -0.39 -1.62 -38.14
N VAL A 46 0.15 -2.37 -39.10
CA VAL A 46 1.14 -3.43 -38.83
C VAL A 46 2.38 -2.83 -38.16
N LEU A 47 2.91 -1.73 -38.70
CA LEU A 47 4.07 -1.04 -38.16
C LEU A 47 3.80 -0.46 -36.77
N LEU A 48 2.61 0.12 -36.54
CA LEU A 48 2.19 0.63 -35.24
C LEU A 48 2.18 -0.48 -34.18
N THR A 49 1.57 -1.61 -34.52
CA THR A 49 1.45 -2.75 -33.60
C THR A 49 2.80 -3.40 -33.32
N GLU A 50 3.62 -3.59 -34.35
CA GLU A 50 4.99 -4.10 -34.21
C GLU A 50 5.82 -3.19 -33.29
N ALA A 51 5.73 -1.87 -33.51
CA ALA A 51 6.39 -0.88 -32.68
C ALA A 51 5.94 -0.97 -31.22
N TYR A 52 4.63 -1.11 -30.99
CA TYR A 52 4.06 -1.26 -29.64
C TYR A 52 4.57 -2.51 -28.93
N GLU A 53 4.47 -3.68 -29.57
CA GLU A 53 4.89 -4.97 -28.97
C GLU A 53 6.38 -4.96 -28.64
N TYR A 54 7.21 -4.45 -29.57
CA TYR A 54 8.64 -4.32 -29.35
C TYR A 54 8.97 -3.37 -28.18
N MET A 55 8.35 -2.18 -28.17
CA MET A 55 8.61 -1.18 -27.14
C MET A 55 8.09 -1.62 -25.76
N LEU A 56 6.94 -2.29 -25.71
CA LEU A 56 6.39 -2.84 -24.47
C LEU A 56 7.34 -3.88 -23.88
N HIS A 57 7.80 -4.82 -24.72
CA HIS A 57 8.79 -5.80 -24.31
C HIS A 57 10.08 -5.15 -23.83
N TYR A 58 10.57 -4.14 -24.56
CA TYR A 58 11.77 -3.40 -24.20
C TYR A 58 11.65 -2.70 -22.85
N ILE A 59 10.51 -2.06 -22.55
CA ILE A 59 10.26 -1.41 -21.26
C ILE A 59 10.21 -2.45 -20.14
N GLN A 60 9.48 -3.56 -20.34
CA GLN A 60 9.32 -4.60 -19.32
C GLN A 60 10.62 -5.38 -19.04
N ASN A 61 11.49 -5.54 -20.04
CA ASN A 61 12.71 -6.37 -19.96
C ASN A 61 14.01 -5.56 -20.02
N LYS A 62 13.95 -4.23 -19.75
CA LYS A 62 15.11 -3.33 -19.79
C LYS A 62 16.31 -3.83 -18.96
N HIS A 63 16.06 -4.66 -17.95
CA HIS A 63 17.06 -5.17 -17.01
C HIS A 63 17.67 -6.55 -17.35
N VAL A 64 17.07 -7.32 -18.27
CA VAL A 64 17.46 -8.73 -18.56
C VAL A 64 18.64 -8.83 -19.56
N ARG A 65 19.09 -7.72 -20.15
CA ARG A 65 20.11 -7.71 -21.22
C ARG A 65 21.56 -7.87 -20.75
N THR A 66 21.83 -8.76 -19.80
CA THR A 66 23.21 -9.08 -19.41
C THR A 66 23.50 -10.53 -19.76
N HIS A 67 24.31 -10.69 -20.82
CA HIS A 67 24.81 -11.93 -21.40
C HIS A 67 23.83 -12.69 -22.31
N GLN A 68 23.89 -12.42 -23.63
CA GLN A 68 24.02 -13.50 -24.61
C GLN A 68 24.33 -12.98 -26.02
N LYS A 69 25.34 -13.58 -26.66
CA LYS A 69 25.64 -13.46 -28.10
C LYS A 69 24.49 -13.97 -28.99
N THR A 70 23.44 -14.58 -28.40
CA THR A 70 22.16 -15.00 -29.01
C THR A 70 21.05 -13.95 -28.95
N ALA A 71 21.29 -12.77 -28.37
CA ALA A 71 20.26 -11.72 -28.22
C ALA A 71 19.70 -11.19 -29.55
N THR A 72 20.50 -11.19 -30.62
CA THR A 72 20.08 -10.73 -31.96
C THR A 72 19.03 -11.64 -32.59
N GLN A 73 19.19 -12.96 -32.51
CA GLN A 73 18.22 -13.92 -33.05
C GLN A 73 16.90 -13.92 -32.25
N TRP A 74 16.98 -13.84 -30.92
CA TRP A 74 15.78 -13.74 -30.07
C TRP A 74 14.99 -12.45 -30.30
N ASP A 75 15.68 -11.33 -30.53
CA ASP A 75 15.04 -10.06 -30.89
C ASP A 75 14.37 -10.13 -32.27
N GLU A 76 14.97 -10.84 -33.24
CA GLU A 76 14.40 -11.05 -34.59
C GLU A 76 13.17 -11.95 -34.58
N ASP A 77 13.21 -13.08 -33.87
CA ASP A 77 12.07 -14.02 -33.80
C ASP A 77 10.88 -13.37 -33.11
N ARG A 78 11.11 -12.57 -32.06
CA ARG A 78 10.05 -11.77 -31.43
C ARG A 78 9.50 -10.70 -32.35
N GLN A 79 10.36 -10.03 -33.12
CA GLN A 79 9.91 -9.05 -34.10
C GLN A 79 9.04 -9.71 -35.18
N ARG A 80 9.43 -10.90 -35.65
CA ARG A 80 8.62 -11.70 -36.58
C ARG A 80 7.27 -12.07 -35.97
N ALA A 81 7.25 -12.61 -34.75
CA ALA A 81 6.02 -12.96 -34.05
C ALA A 81 5.10 -11.74 -33.81
N ALA A 82 5.68 -10.61 -33.40
CA ALA A 82 4.95 -9.35 -33.22
C ALA A 82 4.34 -8.87 -34.54
N ARG A 83 5.09 -8.97 -35.64
CA ARG A 83 4.63 -8.57 -36.97
C ARG A 83 3.57 -9.52 -37.54
N GLU A 84 3.68 -10.82 -37.29
CA GLU A 84 2.66 -11.80 -37.67
C GLU A 84 1.35 -11.55 -36.92
N LYS A 85 1.43 -11.37 -35.60
CA LYS A 85 0.27 -10.99 -34.78
C LYS A 85 -0.34 -9.67 -35.25
N ALA A 86 0.49 -8.69 -35.60
CA ALA A 86 0.05 -7.42 -36.16
C ALA A 86 -0.68 -7.58 -37.49
N ARG A 87 -0.19 -8.45 -38.39
CA ARG A 87 -0.86 -8.78 -39.65
C ARG A 87 -2.19 -9.49 -39.44
N GLN A 88 -2.27 -10.38 -38.46
CA GLN A 88 -3.53 -11.02 -38.10
C GLN A 88 -4.55 -9.99 -37.64
N MET A 89 -4.17 -9.08 -36.72
CA MET A 89 -5.05 -8.01 -36.25
C MET A 89 -5.42 -7.02 -37.37
N ALA A 90 -4.51 -6.76 -38.31
CA ALA A 90 -4.78 -5.89 -39.46
C ALA A 90 -5.72 -6.50 -40.51
N LYS A 91 -5.96 -7.82 -40.46
CA LYS A 91 -6.91 -8.52 -41.33
C LYS A 91 -8.29 -8.69 -40.68
N MET A 92 -8.39 -8.50 -39.37
CA MET A 92 -9.66 -8.58 -38.65
C MET A 92 -10.53 -7.38 -39.02
N GLN A 93 -11.84 -7.53 -38.87
CA GLN A 93 -12.71 -6.37 -38.95
C GLN A 93 -12.48 -5.45 -37.74
N TYR A 94 -12.68 -4.14 -37.90
CA TYR A 94 -12.46 -3.19 -36.79
C TYR A 94 -13.29 -3.53 -35.55
N GLU A 95 -14.58 -3.87 -35.76
CA GLU A 95 -15.48 -4.29 -34.69
C GLU A 95 -14.99 -5.57 -33.98
N GLU A 96 -14.42 -6.52 -34.73
CA GLU A 96 -13.83 -7.73 -34.16
C GLU A 96 -12.55 -7.41 -33.37
N PHE A 97 -11.71 -6.51 -33.89
CA PHE A 97 -10.49 -6.06 -33.23
C PHE A 97 -10.78 -5.40 -31.86
N ILE A 98 -11.71 -4.44 -31.81
CA ILE A 98 -12.05 -3.77 -30.55
C ILE A 98 -12.73 -4.73 -29.55
N ASN A 99 -13.40 -5.77 -30.06
CA ASN A 99 -14.03 -6.81 -29.25
C ASN A 99 -13.10 -7.96 -28.86
N SER A 100 -11.90 -8.01 -29.41
CA SER A 100 -10.90 -9.04 -29.11
C SER A 100 -10.48 -9.06 -27.65
N ASP A 101 -10.13 -10.25 -27.15
CA ASP A 101 -9.59 -10.45 -25.79
C ASP A 101 -8.37 -9.53 -25.54
N TYR A 102 -7.55 -9.32 -26.56
CA TYR A 102 -6.35 -8.48 -26.48
C TYR A 102 -6.69 -7.00 -26.23
N TYR A 103 -7.58 -6.43 -27.05
CA TYR A 103 -7.95 -5.02 -26.95
C TYR A 103 -8.76 -4.73 -25.67
N LYS A 104 -9.76 -5.58 -25.38
CA LYS A 104 -10.57 -5.47 -24.16
C LYS A 104 -9.74 -5.57 -22.90
N THR A 105 -8.83 -6.55 -22.79
CA THR A 105 -7.95 -6.68 -21.62
C THR A 105 -7.10 -5.41 -21.44
N MET A 106 -6.54 -4.87 -22.53
CA MET A 106 -5.71 -3.67 -22.47
C MET A 106 -6.48 -2.42 -22.00
N VAL A 107 -7.76 -2.27 -22.37
CA VAL A 107 -8.63 -1.17 -21.92
C VAL A 107 -9.10 -1.40 -20.49
N ASN A 108 -9.58 -2.62 -20.19
CA ASN A 108 -10.19 -2.97 -18.93
C ASN A 108 -9.19 -2.99 -17.78
N VAL A 109 -7.94 -3.39 -18.00
CA VAL A 109 -6.88 -3.34 -16.98
C VAL A 109 -6.65 -1.91 -16.48
N LEU A 110 -6.71 -0.89 -17.35
CA LEU A 110 -6.56 0.50 -16.93
C LEU A 110 -7.80 0.98 -16.17
N LYS A 111 -9.00 0.70 -16.69
CA LYS A 111 -10.27 1.05 -16.06
C LYS A 111 -10.35 0.43 -14.67
N LEU A 112 -10.23 -0.89 -14.57
CA LEU A 112 -10.29 -1.64 -13.31
C LEU A 112 -9.12 -1.35 -12.39
N GLY A 113 -7.91 -1.13 -12.91
CA GLY A 113 -6.74 -0.81 -12.08
C GLY A 113 -6.96 0.47 -11.29
N SER A 114 -7.49 1.51 -11.94
CA SER A 114 -7.86 2.74 -11.26
C SER A 114 -8.99 2.53 -10.25
N LEU A 115 -10.06 1.81 -10.63
CA LEU A 115 -11.20 1.54 -9.73
C LEU A 115 -10.80 0.74 -8.49
N ILE A 116 -9.92 -0.25 -8.63
CA ILE A 116 -9.41 -1.05 -7.52
C ILE A 116 -8.52 -0.22 -6.62
N PHE A 117 -7.63 0.61 -7.18
CA PHE A 117 -6.78 1.48 -6.38
C PHE A 117 -7.60 2.44 -5.52
N PHE A 118 -8.63 3.09 -6.10
CA PHE A 118 -9.54 3.95 -5.35
C PHE A 118 -10.41 3.17 -4.37
N GLY A 119 -10.91 1.98 -4.76
CA GLY A 119 -11.70 1.13 -3.88
C GLY A 119 -10.92 0.63 -2.67
N ILE A 120 -9.67 0.20 -2.85
CA ILE A 120 -8.82 -0.23 -1.72
C ILE A 120 -8.40 0.97 -0.89
N SER A 121 -8.05 2.11 -1.51
CA SER A 121 -7.74 3.33 -0.75
C SER A 121 -8.94 3.76 0.10
N PHE A 122 -10.14 3.72 -0.47
CA PHE A 122 -11.39 3.97 0.26
C PHE A 122 -11.55 2.99 1.41
N ILE A 123 -11.43 1.67 1.19
CA ILE A 123 -11.53 0.66 2.25
C ILE A 123 -10.49 0.92 3.34
N ILE A 124 -9.24 1.22 2.99
CA ILE A 124 -8.19 1.52 3.97
C ILE A 124 -8.53 2.76 4.77
N PHE A 125 -8.94 3.85 4.13
CA PHE A 125 -9.32 5.09 4.82
C PHE A 125 -10.59 4.90 5.66
N SER A 126 -11.56 4.11 5.22
CA SER A 126 -12.76 3.79 5.98
C SER A 126 -12.46 2.88 7.16
N LEU A 127 -11.59 1.88 7.01
CA LEU A 127 -11.13 1.04 8.11
C LEU A 127 -10.29 1.82 9.10
N LEU A 128 -9.43 2.71 8.62
CA LEU A 128 -8.68 3.64 9.46
C LEU A 128 -9.65 4.59 10.18
N SER A 129 -10.65 5.12 9.49
CA SER A 129 -11.69 5.95 10.08
C SER A 129 -12.52 5.21 11.12
N LEU A 130 -12.84 3.93 10.91
CA LEU A 130 -13.54 3.07 11.87
C LEU A 130 -12.67 2.74 13.09
N PHE A 131 -11.39 2.50 12.86
CA PHE A 131 -10.41 2.34 13.93
C PHE A 131 -10.27 3.62 14.77
N LEU A 132 -10.33 4.79 14.13
CA LEU A 132 -10.31 6.08 14.82
C LEU A 132 -11.67 6.47 15.45
N LEU A 133 -12.78 5.95 14.93
CA LEU A 133 -14.11 6.09 15.56
C LEU A 133 -14.16 5.41 16.93
N SER A 134 -13.39 4.34 17.13
CA SER A 134 -13.18 3.74 18.45
C SER A 134 -12.17 4.50 19.32
N GLU A 135 -11.85 5.76 19.00
CA GLU A 135 -10.88 6.57 19.74
C GLU A 135 -11.42 7.95 20.15
N GLU A 136 -12.72 8.27 19.95
CA GLU A 136 -13.36 9.56 20.35
C GLU A 136 -12.69 10.85 19.80
N ALA A 137 -11.67 10.73 18.94
CA ALA A 137 -10.98 11.88 18.33
C ALA A 137 -11.71 12.38 17.07
N TYR A 138 -12.45 13.49 17.19
CA TYR A 138 -13.30 14.04 16.12
C TYR A 138 -12.50 14.54 14.91
N GLU A 139 -11.34 15.15 15.15
CA GLU A 139 -10.49 15.78 14.12
C GLU A 139 -9.94 14.74 13.10
N PRO A 140 -9.32 13.62 13.52
CA PRO A 140 -8.95 12.53 12.62
C PRO A 140 -10.12 11.92 11.86
N ILE A 141 -11.29 11.76 12.49
CA ILE A 141 -12.49 11.17 11.89
C ILE A 141 -13.01 12.05 10.75
N ILE A 142 -13.07 13.37 10.96
CA ILE A 142 -13.50 14.33 9.93
C ILE A 142 -12.53 14.28 8.75
N PHE A 143 -11.22 14.26 9.02
CA PHE A 143 -10.20 14.19 7.97
C PHE A 143 -10.25 12.88 7.17
N THR A 144 -10.33 11.72 7.84
CA THR A 144 -10.45 10.41 7.16
C THR A 144 -11.78 10.25 6.46
N GLY A 145 -12.85 10.80 7.04
CA GLY A 145 -14.18 10.91 6.43
C GLY A 145 -14.14 11.72 5.13
N MET A 146 -13.51 12.90 5.12
CA MET A 146 -13.31 13.71 3.92
C MET A 146 -12.50 12.97 2.85
N LEU A 147 -11.42 12.26 3.23
CA LEU A 147 -10.64 11.42 2.31
C LEU A 147 -11.45 10.28 1.72
N SER A 148 -12.33 9.66 2.51
CA SER A 148 -13.23 8.61 2.03
C SER A 148 -14.24 9.15 1.02
N ILE A 149 -14.83 10.33 1.28
CA ILE A 149 -15.75 11.01 0.36
C ILE A 149 -15.02 11.41 -0.93
N LEU A 150 -13.82 11.99 -0.82
CA LEU A 150 -12.98 12.33 -1.98
C LEU A 150 -12.67 11.09 -2.83
N SER A 151 -12.40 9.95 -2.19
CA SER A 151 -12.16 8.67 -2.87
C SER A 151 -13.41 8.19 -3.62
N ILE A 152 -14.61 8.32 -3.02
CA ILE A 152 -15.89 8.02 -3.68
C ILE A 152 -16.15 8.96 -4.85
N VAL A 153 -15.94 10.28 -4.67
CA VAL A 153 -16.14 11.27 -5.74
C VAL A 153 -15.22 10.97 -6.92
N PHE A 154 -13.95 10.68 -6.65
CA PHE A 154 -12.98 10.33 -7.68
C PHE A 154 -13.35 9.01 -8.39
N PHE A 155 -13.81 8.02 -7.64
CA PHE A 155 -14.33 6.75 -8.17
C PHE A 155 -15.55 6.98 -9.09
N MET A 156 -16.51 7.80 -8.66
CA MET A 156 -17.71 8.15 -9.43
C MET A 156 -17.39 8.95 -10.70
N LEU A 157 -16.42 9.87 -10.66
CA LEU A 157 -15.94 10.60 -11.84
C LEU A 157 -15.34 9.65 -12.89
N LYS A 158 -14.72 8.55 -12.45
CA LYS A 158 -14.12 7.53 -13.34
C LYS A 158 -15.11 6.48 -13.86
N LEU A 159 -16.21 6.24 -13.15
CA LEU A 159 -17.26 5.30 -13.58
C LEU A 159 -18.11 5.79 -14.77
N LYS A 160 -18.01 7.07 -15.15
CA LYS A 160 -18.79 7.63 -16.27
C LYS A 160 -18.43 7.05 -17.66
N GLU A 161 -17.35 6.28 -17.79
CA GLU A 161 -17.03 5.58 -19.04
C GLU A 161 -17.81 4.25 -19.15
N GLY A 162 -19.03 4.36 -19.68
CA GLY A 162 -19.88 3.22 -20.02
C GLY A 162 -19.22 2.26 -21.00
N ASP A 163 -18.90 1.06 -20.51
CA ASP A 163 -18.82 -0.19 -21.26
C ASP A 163 -19.28 -1.30 -20.32
N LYS A 164 -20.22 -2.13 -20.76
CA LYS A 164 -20.61 -3.34 -20.00
C LYS A 164 -19.45 -4.33 -20.04
N MET A 165 -18.65 -4.39 -18.98
CA MET A 165 -17.61 -5.42 -18.81
C MET A 165 -18.25 -6.76 -18.42
N SER A 166 -17.82 -7.86 -19.05
CA SER A 166 -18.24 -9.20 -18.63
C SER A 166 -17.49 -9.65 -17.37
N LEU A 167 -18.06 -10.60 -16.61
CA LEU A 167 -17.38 -11.20 -15.43
C LEU A 167 -16.02 -11.82 -15.81
N LYS A 168 -15.91 -12.40 -17.00
CA LYS A 168 -14.66 -12.97 -17.51
C LYS A 168 -13.59 -11.88 -17.71
N ASP A 169 -13.98 -10.73 -18.25
CA ASP A 169 -13.07 -9.59 -18.45
C ASP A 169 -12.60 -9.00 -17.12
N ILE A 170 -13.50 -8.95 -16.13
CA ILE A 170 -13.18 -8.52 -14.77
C ILE A 170 -12.15 -9.45 -14.15
N TYR A 171 -12.38 -10.76 -14.19
CA TYR A 171 -11.46 -11.75 -13.63
C TYR A 171 -10.06 -11.69 -14.27
N LYS A 172 -9.97 -11.66 -15.60
CA LYS A 172 -8.69 -11.53 -16.32
C LYS A 172 -7.95 -10.25 -15.92
N SER A 173 -8.68 -9.14 -15.86
CA SER A 173 -8.09 -7.85 -15.50
C SER A 173 -7.61 -7.82 -14.05
N LEU A 174 -8.36 -8.42 -13.12
CA LEU A 174 -7.97 -8.57 -11.71
C LEU A 174 -6.64 -9.31 -11.55
N ILE A 175 -6.44 -10.40 -12.29
CA ILE A 175 -5.16 -11.13 -12.28
C ILE A 175 -4.02 -10.23 -12.74
N VAL A 176 -4.19 -9.53 -13.87
CA VAL A 176 -3.16 -8.64 -14.41
C VAL A 176 -2.83 -7.52 -13.43
N ILE A 177 -3.84 -6.94 -12.77
CA ILE A 177 -3.68 -5.86 -11.79
C ILE A 177 -2.99 -6.39 -10.53
N GLY A 178 -3.42 -7.53 -9.99
CA GLY A 178 -2.81 -8.17 -8.82
C GLY A 178 -1.35 -8.58 -9.04
N LEU A 179 -1.01 -8.92 -10.29
CA LEU A 179 0.37 -9.23 -10.69
C LEU A 179 1.21 -8.00 -11.02
N SER A 180 0.61 -6.81 -11.08
CA SER A 180 1.30 -5.57 -11.42
C SER A 180 2.22 -5.10 -10.29
N THR A 181 3.38 -4.59 -10.68
CA THR A 181 4.40 -4.02 -9.77
C THR A 181 3.82 -2.95 -8.81
N PRO A 182 3.06 -1.94 -9.28
CA PRO A 182 2.52 -0.91 -8.38
C PRO A 182 1.55 -1.46 -7.33
N PHE A 183 0.67 -2.38 -7.75
CA PHE A 183 -0.28 -3.01 -6.84
C PHE A 183 0.43 -3.85 -5.77
N GLN A 184 1.42 -4.65 -6.18
CA GLN A 184 2.22 -5.44 -5.25
C GLN A 184 2.93 -4.53 -4.23
N ALA A 185 3.58 -3.46 -4.68
CA ALA A 185 4.24 -2.49 -3.79
C ALA A 185 3.27 -1.87 -2.77
N PHE A 186 2.11 -1.42 -3.24
CA PHE A 186 1.06 -0.85 -2.38
C PHE A 186 0.54 -1.87 -1.37
N PHE A 187 0.21 -3.08 -1.80
CA PHE A 187 -0.27 -4.15 -0.93
C PHE A 187 0.74 -4.47 0.17
N TYR A 188 2.03 -4.63 -0.18
CA TYR A 188 3.07 -4.89 0.81
C TYR A 188 3.28 -3.74 1.78
N LEU A 189 3.21 -2.48 1.31
CA LEU A 189 3.29 -1.31 2.18
C LEU A 189 2.12 -1.29 3.19
N ALA A 190 0.89 -1.47 2.72
CA ALA A 190 -0.30 -1.50 3.56
C ALA A 190 -0.26 -2.64 4.59
N LEU A 191 0.12 -3.84 4.14
CA LEU A 191 0.32 -5.00 5.01
C LEU A 191 1.39 -4.72 6.08
N ASN A 192 2.51 -4.09 5.71
CA ASN A 192 3.58 -3.78 6.64
C ASN A 192 3.18 -2.76 7.69
N ILE A 193 2.51 -1.68 7.31
CA ILE A 193 1.97 -0.70 8.25
C ILE A 193 1.01 -1.38 9.23
N PHE A 194 0.09 -2.19 8.71
CA PHE A 194 -0.87 -2.92 9.53
C PHE A 194 -0.19 -3.87 10.53
N LEU A 195 0.73 -4.71 10.06
CA LEU A 195 1.44 -5.65 10.92
C LEU A 195 2.31 -4.92 11.95
N PHE A 196 2.98 -3.83 11.54
CA PHE A 196 3.80 -3.03 12.44
C PHE A 196 2.95 -2.48 13.58
N ILE A 197 1.86 -1.77 13.28
CA ILE A 197 0.95 -1.21 14.30
C ILE A 197 0.39 -2.31 15.20
N LYS A 198 -0.08 -3.42 14.61
CA LYS A 198 -0.67 -4.55 15.35
C LYS A 198 0.26 -5.17 16.39
N PHE A 199 1.57 -5.21 16.12
CA PHE A 199 2.54 -5.86 16.99
C PHE A 199 3.34 -4.88 17.85
N SER A 200 3.60 -3.65 17.37
CA SER A 200 4.34 -2.63 18.13
C SER A 200 3.53 -2.10 19.31
N THR A 201 2.21 -2.01 19.18
CA THR A 201 1.28 -1.60 20.25
C THR A 201 1.32 -2.49 21.49
N LYS A 202 1.76 -3.75 21.36
CA LYS A 202 1.85 -4.71 22.47
C LYS A 202 3.16 -4.61 23.25
N VAL A 203 4.09 -3.80 22.76
CA VAL A 203 5.48 -3.82 23.17
C VAL A 203 5.82 -2.49 23.83
N ILE A 204 6.51 -2.56 24.97
CA ILE A 204 6.94 -1.37 25.71
C ILE A 204 8.25 -0.86 25.11
N VAL A 205 8.14 -0.14 23.99
CA VAL A 205 9.24 0.57 23.32
C VAL A 205 8.81 2.01 23.08
N SER A 206 9.75 2.95 23.25
CA SER A 206 9.41 4.36 23.11
C SER A 206 9.04 4.74 21.68
N ASP A 207 8.20 5.77 21.55
CA ASP A 207 7.65 6.20 20.25
C ASP A 207 8.77 6.59 19.28
N SER A 208 9.79 7.32 19.75
CA SER A 208 10.95 7.68 18.94
C SER A 208 11.73 6.46 18.45
N VAL A 209 11.89 5.43 19.29
CA VAL A 209 12.59 4.20 18.90
C VAL A 209 11.77 3.41 17.89
N LEU A 210 10.45 3.29 18.07
CA LEU A 210 9.55 2.66 17.09
C LEU A 210 9.61 3.37 15.73
N GLN A 211 9.54 4.70 15.72
CA GLN A 211 9.64 5.51 14.51
C GLN A 211 11.00 5.32 13.81
N ILE A 212 12.10 5.39 14.56
CA ILE A 212 13.45 5.19 14.02
C ILE A 212 13.60 3.77 13.46
N LEU A 213 13.15 2.73 14.17
CA LEU A 213 13.22 1.34 13.70
C LEU A 213 12.42 1.15 12.41
N TYR A 214 11.21 1.69 12.34
CA TYR A 214 10.39 1.57 11.13
C TYR A 214 11.00 2.37 9.96
N LEU A 215 11.34 3.64 10.17
CA LEU A 215 11.93 4.49 9.12
C LEU A 215 13.27 3.96 8.64
N SER A 216 14.14 3.50 9.56
CA SER A 216 15.40 2.85 9.19
C SER A 216 15.18 1.57 8.41
N SER A 217 14.16 0.76 8.73
CA SER A 217 13.84 -0.44 7.95
C SER A 217 13.41 -0.13 6.51
N VAL A 218 12.64 0.96 6.32
CA VAL A 218 12.24 1.45 5.00
C VAL A 218 13.44 2.03 4.25
N LEU A 219 14.29 2.83 4.93
CA LEU A 219 15.51 3.38 4.35
C LEU A 219 16.51 2.29 3.95
N ILE A 220 16.71 1.28 4.80
CA ILE A 220 17.49 0.08 4.49
C ILE A 220 16.86 -0.62 3.29
N GLY A 221 15.55 -0.78 3.26
CA GLY A 221 14.82 -1.29 2.10
C GLY A 221 15.13 -0.52 0.82
N VAL A 222 15.13 0.82 0.86
CA VAL A 222 15.45 1.69 -0.29
C VAL A 222 16.93 1.61 -0.68
N LEU A 223 17.85 1.55 0.28
CA LEU A 223 19.28 1.34 0.04
C LEU A 223 19.53 -0.03 -0.60
N VAL A 224 18.89 -1.06 -0.06
CA VAL A 224 18.84 -2.42 -0.62
C VAL A 224 18.28 -2.38 -2.03
N PHE A 225 17.21 -1.63 -2.31
CA PHE A 225 16.71 -1.40 -3.67
C PHE A 225 17.77 -0.78 -4.57
N TRP A 226 18.49 0.25 -4.12
CA TRP A 226 19.55 0.88 -4.88
C TRP A 226 20.72 -0.07 -5.15
N VAL A 227 21.11 -0.87 -4.15
CA VAL A 227 22.15 -1.90 -4.28
C VAL A 227 21.70 -3.03 -5.20
N PHE A 228 20.46 -3.51 -5.09
CA PHE A 228 19.93 -4.55 -5.97
C PHE A 228 19.58 -4.04 -7.37
N LYS A 229 19.36 -2.72 -7.54
CA LYS A 229 19.36 -2.06 -8.84
C LYS A 229 20.75 -2.12 -9.49
N LEU A 230 21.83 -2.09 -8.71
CA LEU A 230 23.19 -2.38 -9.18
C LEU A 230 23.38 -3.88 -9.52
N ILE A 231 22.75 -4.79 -8.76
CA ILE A 231 22.84 -6.26 -8.96
C ILE A 231 21.77 -6.81 -9.95
N LYS A 232 20.94 -5.95 -10.57
CA LYS A 232 19.96 -6.27 -11.64
C LYS A 232 18.90 -7.34 -11.29
N THR A 233 18.28 -7.25 -10.11
CA THR A 233 17.15 -8.14 -9.76
C THR A 233 15.82 -7.70 -10.40
N SER A 234 14.88 -8.63 -10.57
CA SER A 234 13.64 -8.42 -11.33
C SER A 234 12.53 -7.62 -10.60
N LYS A 235 12.53 -7.57 -9.26
CA LYS A 235 11.51 -6.86 -8.46
C LYS A 235 12.05 -6.19 -7.18
N PRO A 236 12.99 -5.25 -7.28
CA PRO A 236 13.66 -4.68 -6.12
C PRO A 236 12.73 -3.88 -5.18
N HIS A 237 11.60 -3.36 -5.68
CA HIS A 237 10.62 -2.61 -4.89
C HIS A 237 9.88 -3.49 -3.87
N ILE A 238 9.61 -4.77 -4.20
CA ILE A 238 9.01 -5.74 -3.26
C ILE A 238 9.97 -6.03 -2.11
N MET A 239 11.26 -6.15 -2.41
CA MET A 239 12.27 -6.39 -1.37
C MET A 239 12.39 -5.17 -0.44
N ALA A 240 12.31 -3.97 -1.00
CA ALA A 240 12.46 -2.72 -0.26
C ALA A 240 11.26 -2.36 0.62
N LEU A 241 10.07 -2.35 0.04
CA LEU A 241 8.84 -1.91 0.73
C LEU A 241 8.08 -3.07 1.37
N GLY A 242 8.43 -4.31 1.01
CA GLY A 242 7.86 -5.54 1.54
C GLY A 242 8.76 -6.17 2.58
N ILE A 243 9.86 -6.80 2.16
CA ILE A 243 10.60 -7.73 3.01
C ILE A 243 11.24 -7.04 4.23
N MET A 244 11.90 -5.88 4.04
CA MET A 244 12.66 -5.26 5.13
C MET A 244 11.76 -4.75 6.29
N PRO A 245 10.68 -3.98 6.04
CA PRO A 245 9.75 -3.62 7.11
C PRO A 245 9.05 -4.86 7.71
N LEU A 246 8.80 -5.89 6.89
CA LEU A 246 8.17 -7.13 7.36
C LEU A 246 9.05 -7.89 8.34
N ILE A 247 10.37 -7.86 8.17
CA ILE A 247 11.33 -8.42 9.14
C ILE A 247 11.18 -7.72 10.49
N VAL A 248 11.12 -6.39 10.52
CA VAL A 248 10.94 -5.62 11.76
C VAL A 248 9.61 -5.94 12.42
N SER A 249 8.51 -5.93 11.65
CA SER A 249 7.20 -6.37 12.15
C SER A 249 7.22 -7.82 12.64
N GLY A 250 7.98 -8.69 11.98
CA GLY A 250 8.20 -10.08 12.37
C GLY A 250 8.94 -10.24 13.69
N ILE A 251 9.93 -9.40 13.96
CA ILE A 251 10.64 -9.36 15.26
C ILE A 251 9.65 -9.01 16.37
N PHE A 252 8.83 -7.96 16.20
CA PHE A 252 7.80 -7.62 17.17
C PHE A 252 6.74 -8.72 17.33
N MET A 253 6.33 -9.35 16.23
CA MET A 253 5.40 -10.48 16.26
C MET A 253 5.97 -11.64 17.09
N ILE A 254 7.18 -12.11 16.77
CA ILE A 254 7.85 -13.22 17.46
C ILE A 254 8.04 -12.89 18.94
N ASN A 255 8.44 -11.65 19.25
CA ASN A 255 8.59 -11.19 20.62
C ASN A 255 7.26 -11.20 21.38
N SER A 256 6.17 -10.78 20.73
CA SER A 256 4.84 -10.72 21.36
C SER A 256 4.22 -12.10 21.62
N LEU A 257 4.57 -13.10 20.80
CA LEU A 257 4.07 -14.47 20.93
C LEU A 257 4.78 -15.23 22.05
N ASN A 258 6.10 -15.04 22.20
CA ASN A 258 6.91 -15.79 23.14
C ASN A 258 7.26 -14.95 24.36
N VAL A 259 6.37 -14.96 25.35
CA VAL A 259 6.50 -14.15 26.56
C VAL A 259 6.54 -15.05 27.78
N SER A 260 7.47 -14.77 28.69
CA SER A 260 7.65 -15.46 29.96
C SER A 260 7.60 -14.48 31.13
N ASN A 261 7.62 -14.98 32.37
CA ASN A 261 7.74 -14.16 33.58
C ASN A 261 6.72 -13.02 33.70
N ILE A 262 5.44 -13.30 33.42
CA ILE A 262 4.39 -12.27 33.48
C ILE A 262 4.21 -11.80 34.93
N LYS A 263 4.37 -10.49 35.15
CA LYS A 263 4.21 -9.82 36.44
C LYS A 263 3.27 -8.62 36.31
N PRO A 264 2.44 -8.36 37.34
CA PRO A 264 1.62 -7.15 37.38
C PRO A 264 2.46 -5.92 37.73
N GLU A 265 2.32 -4.84 36.97
CA GLU A 265 2.84 -3.50 37.27
C GLU A 265 1.67 -2.51 37.32
N THR A 266 1.40 -1.92 38.49
CA THR A 266 0.31 -0.96 38.69
C THR A 266 0.82 0.48 38.64
N HIS A 267 0.18 1.30 37.80
CA HIS A 267 0.44 2.72 37.65
C HIS A 267 -0.86 3.51 37.82
N TYR A 268 -0.85 4.48 38.71
CA TYR A 268 -2.00 5.35 38.93
C TYR A 268 -1.99 6.54 37.98
N PHE A 269 -3.18 7.05 37.70
CA PHE A 269 -3.34 8.25 36.92
C PHE A 269 -2.83 9.45 37.72
N ARG A 270 -2.25 10.42 37.02
CA ARG A 270 -1.90 11.69 37.63
C ARG A 270 -3.18 12.50 37.78
N TYR A 271 -3.53 12.90 39.00
CA TYR A 271 -4.69 13.75 39.25
C TYR A 271 -4.26 15.19 39.53
N ILE A 272 -4.98 16.16 38.96
CA ILE A 272 -4.94 17.56 39.36
C ILE A 272 -6.12 17.79 40.31
N VAL A 273 -5.85 18.47 41.43
CA VAL A 273 -6.90 18.86 42.38
C VAL A 273 -7.61 20.08 41.81
N ASP A 274 -8.89 19.95 41.46
CA ASP A 274 -9.71 21.11 41.15
C ASP A 274 -10.17 21.78 42.45
N TYR A 275 -9.61 22.97 42.72
CA TYR A 275 -9.87 23.72 43.95
C TYR A 275 -11.32 24.24 44.05
N TYR A 276 -12.08 24.24 42.96
CA TYR A 276 -13.46 24.72 42.97
C TYR A 276 -14.50 23.61 43.18
N GLU A 277 -14.21 22.36 42.80
CA GLU A 277 -15.16 21.24 42.89
C GLU A 277 -14.80 20.17 43.94
N ASN A 278 -13.65 20.25 44.60
CA ASN A 278 -13.23 19.25 45.60
C ASN A 278 -13.22 17.82 45.01
N SER A 279 -12.99 17.70 43.70
CA SER A 279 -12.94 16.48 42.92
C SER A 279 -11.53 16.26 42.36
N LEU A 280 -11.12 14.98 42.25
CA LEU A 280 -9.84 14.61 41.62
C LEU A 280 -10.08 14.42 40.13
N ILE A 281 -9.56 15.32 39.30
CA ILE A 281 -9.65 15.20 37.85
C ILE A 281 -8.34 14.62 37.34
N SER A 282 -8.40 13.51 36.60
CA SER A 282 -7.21 12.95 35.96
C SER A 282 -6.65 13.95 34.94
N ASP A 283 -5.35 14.22 35.01
CA ASP A 283 -4.59 15.04 34.06
C ASP A 283 -4.60 14.35 32.69
N LYS A 284 -5.55 14.74 31.84
CA LYS A 284 -5.50 14.46 30.42
C LYS A 284 -4.67 15.56 29.79
N ASN A 285 -3.54 15.21 29.16
CA ASN A 285 -2.91 16.14 28.22
C ASN A 285 -3.87 16.35 27.04
N ASP A 286 -3.75 17.48 26.33
CA ASP A 286 -4.57 17.84 25.14
C ASP A 286 -4.58 16.78 24.01
N ASP A 287 -3.73 15.75 24.08
CA ASP A 287 -3.53 14.69 23.07
C ASP A 287 -4.29 13.37 23.36
N ASP A 288 -5.36 13.37 24.17
CA ASP A 288 -6.13 12.16 24.56
C ASP A 288 -5.33 11.06 25.29
N LEU A 289 -4.06 11.32 25.63
CA LEU A 289 -3.16 10.38 26.32
C LEU A 289 -3.18 10.61 27.83
N ILE A 290 -3.38 9.52 28.58
CA ILE A 290 -3.44 9.60 30.04
C ILE A 290 -2.05 9.83 30.64
N ALA A 291 -1.93 10.83 31.51
CA ALA A 291 -0.74 11.02 32.31
C ALA A 291 -0.73 10.04 33.49
N LEU A 292 0.37 9.31 33.65
CA LEU A 292 0.61 8.45 34.81
C LEU A 292 1.47 9.18 35.85
N GLU A 293 1.34 8.80 37.11
CA GLU A 293 2.22 9.28 38.20
C GLU A 293 3.70 9.05 37.86
N ASN A 294 4.58 9.94 38.32
CA ASN A 294 6.03 9.89 38.10
C ASN A 294 6.46 9.86 36.62
N ASP A 295 5.66 10.43 35.71
CA ASP A 295 5.89 10.38 34.26
C ASP A 295 6.05 8.95 33.71
N ALA A 296 5.44 7.96 34.37
CA ALA A 296 5.50 6.57 33.90
C ALA A 296 4.96 6.48 32.46
N TYR A 297 5.70 5.76 31.62
CA TYR A 297 5.37 5.53 30.21
C TYR A 297 5.17 6.80 29.36
N LYS A 298 5.69 7.97 29.79
CA LYS A 298 5.52 9.25 29.06
C LYS A 298 5.86 9.19 27.56
N ASN A 299 6.89 8.42 27.22
CA ASN A 299 7.37 8.27 25.84
C ASN A 299 6.82 7.01 25.12
N TYR A 300 5.76 6.40 25.65
CA TYR A 300 5.19 5.15 25.18
C TYR A 300 3.69 5.36 24.92
N SER A 301 3.36 6.09 23.86
CA SER A 301 1.99 6.59 23.63
C SER A 301 0.95 5.47 23.59
N PHE A 302 1.24 4.35 22.92
CA PHE A 302 0.31 3.21 22.84
C PHE A 302 -0.02 2.56 24.20
N VAL A 303 0.84 2.69 25.20
CA VAL A 303 0.62 2.12 26.53
C VAL A 303 -0.37 2.99 27.33
N ARG A 304 -0.37 4.29 27.07
CA ARG A 304 -1.21 5.28 27.78
C ARG A 304 -2.49 5.64 27.03
N PHE A 305 -2.67 5.03 25.86
CA PHE A 305 -3.83 5.23 25.02
C PHE A 305 -4.92 4.25 25.45
N PHE A 306 -5.99 4.78 26.03
CA PHE A 306 -7.14 3.98 26.47
C PHE A 306 -8.42 4.64 25.97
N HIS A 307 -9.26 3.83 25.35
CA HIS A 307 -10.58 4.27 24.95
C HIS A 307 -11.59 4.07 26.08
N SER A 308 -12.54 5.00 26.23
CA SER A 308 -13.72 4.89 27.11
C SER A 308 -13.46 4.48 28.58
N ILE A 309 -12.60 5.24 29.27
CA ILE A 309 -12.45 5.09 30.73
C ILE A 309 -13.51 5.91 31.46
N ASP A 310 -14.18 5.25 32.40
CA ASP A 310 -14.93 5.93 33.45
C ASP A 310 -13.96 6.42 34.54
N TYR A 311 -13.65 7.71 34.51
CA TYR A 311 -12.68 8.34 35.42
C TYR A 311 -13.21 8.50 36.84
N GLU A 312 -14.52 8.30 37.07
CA GLU A 312 -15.12 8.39 38.41
C GLU A 312 -14.86 7.11 39.22
N GLU A 313 -14.70 5.97 38.55
CA GLU A 313 -14.53 4.66 39.20
C GLU A 313 -13.07 4.16 39.18
N VAL A 314 -12.22 4.72 38.32
CA VAL A 314 -10.86 4.23 38.06
C VAL A 314 -9.78 5.19 38.56
N ALA A 315 -8.88 4.65 39.39
CA ALA A 315 -7.71 5.32 39.94
C ALA A 315 -6.42 5.11 39.14
N GLY A 316 -6.38 4.07 38.31
CA GLY A 316 -5.16 3.67 37.59
C GLY A 316 -5.33 2.44 36.73
N VAL A 317 -4.19 1.93 36.24
CA VAL A 317 -4.11 0.76 35.38
C VAL A 317 -3.05 -0.22 35.89
N ARG A 318 -3.38 -1.50 35.88
CA ARG A 318 -2.44 -2.60 36.14
C ARG A 318 -2.15 -3.31 34.83
N TYR A 319 -0.89 -3.28 34.42
CA TYR A 319 -0.41 -3.99 33.24
C TYR A 319 0.15 -5.35 33.64
N TYR A 320 -0.20 -6.39 32.89
CA TYR A 320 0.44 -7.70 33.01
C TYR A 320 1.56 -7.79 31.97
N ILE A 321 2.77 -7.49 32.44
CA ILE A 321 3.95 -7.35 31.60
C ILE A 321 4.79 -8.60 31.73
N GLY A 322 5.19 -9.18 30.61
CA GLY A 322 6.17 -10.26 30.58
C GLY A 322 7.38 -9.92 29.73
N GLU A 323 8.39 -10.78 29.82
CA GLU A 323 9.64 -10.66 29.08
C GLU A 323 9.57 -11.47 27.78
N GLY A 324 9.75 -10.79 26.65
CA GLY A 324 9.87 -11.42 25.34
C GLY A 324 11.29 -11.95 25.07
N ILE A 325 11.45 -12.75 24.01
CA ILE A 325 12.72 -13.41 23.62
C ILE A 325 13.90 -12.43 23.47
N PHE A 326 13.64 -11.17 23.09
CA PHE A 326 14.70 -10.17 22.91
C PHE A 326 14.93 -9.29 24.15
N GLY A 327 14.41 -9.68 25.31
CA GLY A 327 14.42 -8.85 26.53
C GLY A 327 13.49 -7.63 26.43
N ILE A 328 12.68 -7.57 25.38
CA ILE A 328 11.72 -6.50 25.16
C ILE A 328 10.44 -6.83 25.94
N ARG A 329 10.03 -5.93 26.83
CA ARG A 329 8.83 -6.08 27.65
C ARG A 329 7.56 -6.02 26.80
N VAL A 330 6.62 -6.92 27.09
CA VAL A 330 5.37 -7.09 26.33
C VAL A 330 4.18 -7.03 27.28
N ILE A 331 3.20 -6.20 26.95
CA ILE A 331 1.91 -6.15 27.64
C ILE A 331 1.03 -7.27 27.09
N LYS A 332 0.58 -8.18 27.95
CA LYS A 332 -0.36 -9.26 27.57
C LYS A 332 -1.81 -8.82 27.69
N HIS A 333 -2.12 -8.14 28.78
CA HIS A 333 -3.41 -7.52 29.04
C HIS A 333 -3.22 -6.44 30.11
N TYR A 334 -4.24 -5.60 30.28
CA TYR A 334 -4.31 -4.63 31.35
C TYR A 334 -5.70 -4.70 31.99
N GLU A 335 -5.77 -4.24 33.23
CA GLU A 335 -7.03 -4.04 33.94
C GLU A 335 -7.01 -2.69 34.65
N PHE A 336 -8.18 -2.08 34.79
CA PHE A 336 -8.32 -0.83 35.53
C PHE A 336 -8.39 -1.11 37.03
N VAL A 337 -7.79 -0.21 37.81
CA VAL A 337 -7.70 -0.30 39.26
C VAL A 337 -8.55 0.80 39.86
N GLY A 338 -9.48 0.46 40.75
CA GLY A 338 -10.36 1.43 41.41
C GLY A 338 -9.73 2.18 42.58
N PHE A 339 -10.41 3.22 43.05
CA PHE A 339 -9.95 4.10 44.14
C PHE A 339 -9.75 3.39 45.48
N ASP A 340 -10.50 2.32 45.77
CA ASP A 340 -10.34 1.52 47.00
C ASP A 340 -8.93 0.93 47.16
N GLU A 341 -8.29 0.57 46.05
CA GLU A 341 -6.93 0.04 46.06
C GLU A 341 -5.89 1.16 46.13
N TYR A 342 -6.17 2.31 45.51
CA TYR A 342 -5.32 3.50 45.56
C TYR A 342 -5.13 4.03 46.99
N PHE A 343 -6.23 4.24 47.71
CA PHE A 343 -6.16 4.75 49.10
C PHE A 343 -5.48 3.76 50.04
N ARG A 344 -5.75 2.45 49.89
CA ARG A 344 -5.06 1.39 50.67
C ARG A 344 -3.54 1.39 50.52
N LYS A 345 -3.00 1.87 49.40
CA LYS A 345 -1.56 1.98 49.16
C LYS A 345 -0.97 3.27 49.75
N ARG A 346 -1.72 4.38 49.74
CA ARG A 346 -1.26 5.68 50.31
C ARG A 346 -1.31 5.74 51.83
N ASP A 347 -2.19 4.94 52.45
CA ASP A 347 -2.31 4.83 53.91
C ASP A 347 -1.24 3.91 54.54
N ARG A 348 -0.42 3.23 53.72
CA ARG A 348 0.74 2.42 54.13
C ARG A 348 2.03 3.16 53.81
#